data_AF-A0A3P1VN26-F1
#
_entry.id   AF-A0A3P1VN26-F1
#
_cell.length_a   1.000
_cell.length_b   1.000
_cell.length_c   1.000
_cell.angle_alpha   90.00
_cell.angle_beta   90.00
_cell.angle_gamma   90.00
#
_symmetry.space_group_name_H-M   'P 1'
#
loop_
_entity.id
_entity.type
_entity.pdbx_description
1 polymer ?
#
loop_
_entity_poly.entity_id
_entity_poly.type
_entity_poly.pdbx_seq_one_letter_code
_entity_poly.pdbx_strand_id
1 'polypeptide(L)'
;PYIQNKSFSEAEYLQFRERILNKLESMGLKDLRRHIVYEDIWTPHDIENNYNSNKGAIYGVVSNKRKNKGFKFPKKSQYFKNLYFVGGSVNPGAGMPMVTLSGMQVAEAIINGESS
;
A
#
# COMPACT_ATOMS: atom_id res chain seq x y z
N PRO A 1 6.56 -2.84 6.40
CA PRO A 1 7.81 -3.21 5.70
C PRO A 1 7.55 -3.27 4.19
N TYR A 2 8.44 -2.73 3.36
CA TYR A 2 8.45 -2.91 1.90
C TYR A 2 9.76 -3.64 1.53
N ILE A 3 9.87 -4.17 0.32
CA ILE A 3 11.05 -4.90 -0.15
C ILE A 3 12.28 -3.97 -0.12
N GLN A 4 13.28 -4.36 0.67
CA GLN A 4 14.53 -3.63 0.84
C GLN A 4 15.61 -4.18 -0.11
N ASN A 5 16.74 -3.47 -0.22
CA ASN A 5 17.89 -3.94 -1.00
C ASN A 5 18.46 -5.26 -0.46
N LYS A 6 18.40 -5.46 0.86
CA LYS A 6 18.68 -6.74 1.51
C LYS A 6 17.34 -7.37 1.88
N SER A 7 17.02 -8.49 1.25
CA SER A 7 15.81 -9.25 1.56
C SER A 7 15.89 -9.86 2.96
N PHE A 8 14.72 -10.01 3.59
CA PHE A 8 14.59 -10.78 4.82
C PHE A 8 14.46 -12.26 4.48
N SER A 9 15.10 -13.09 5.28
CA SER A 9 14.93 -14.54 5.26
C SER A 9 13.59 -14.95 5.88
N GLU A 10 13.13 -16.15 5.54
CA GLU A 10 11.96 -16.77 6.17
C GLU A 10 12.09 -16.83 7.70
N ALA A 11 13.27 -17.20 8.20
CA ALA A 11 13.56 -17.23 9.63
C ALA A 11 13.38 -15.85 10.30
N GLU A 12 13.76 -14.76 9.64
CA GLU A 12 13.55 -13.39 10.15
C GLU A 12 12.06 -13.03 10.21
N TYR A 13 11.25 -13.45 9.23
CA TYR A 13 9.79 -13.28 9.27
C TYR A 13 9.15 -14.05 10.44
N LEU A 14 9.56 -15.31 10.66
CA LEU A 14 9.07 -16.12 11.78
C LEU A 14 9.50 -15.54 13.14
N GLN A 15 10.70 -14.99 13.26
CA GLN A 15 11.12 -14.28 14.47
C GLN A 15 10.27 -13.02 14.70
N PHE A 16 9.92 -12.29 13.63
CA PHE A 16 9.03 -11.13 13.75
C PHE A 16 7.62 -11.53 14.17
N ARG A 17 7.08 -12.63 13.65
CA ARG A 17 5.83 -13.25 14.11
C ARG A 17 5.85 -13.51 15.61
N GLU A 18 6.88 -14.17 16.14
CA GLU A 18 6.98 -14.44 17.58
C GLU A 18 7.02 -13.17 18.43
N ARG A 19 7.69 -12.12 17.95
CA ARG A 19 7.71 -10.81 18.62
C ARG A 19 6.31 -10.19 18.70
N ILE A 20 5.51 -10.31 17.64
CA ILE A 20 4.13 -9.83 17.62
C ILE A 20 3.29 -10.61 18.63
N LEU A 21 3.35 -11.95 18.61
CA LEU A 21 2.58 -12.80 19.52
C LEU A 21 2.93 -12.52 20.99
N ASN A 22 4.22 -12.40 21.32
CA ASN A 22 4.67 -12.00 22.66
C ASN A 22 4.11 -10.62 23.07
N LYS A 23 4.09 -9.66 22.15
CA LYS A 23 3.56 -8.32 22.43
C LYS A 23 2.04 -8.35 22.67
N LEU A 24 1.30 -9.10 21.87
CA LEU A 24 -0.14 -9.23 22.01
C LEU A 24 -0.54 -9.94 23.32
N GLU A 25 0.12 -11.03 23.67
CA GLU A 25 -0.14 -11.75 24.93
C GLU A 25 0.19 -10.88 26.15
N SER A 26 1.30 -10.14 26.13
CA SER A 26 1.66 -9.20 27.20
C SER A 26 0.71 -8.00 27.32
N MET A 27 -0.09 -7.72 26.29
CA MET A 27 -1.13 -6.68 26.29
C MET A 27 -2.52 -7.20 26.70
N GLY A 28 -2.63 -8.47 27.09
CA GLY A 28 -3.86 -9.04 27.66
C GLY A 28 -4.54 -10.11 26.80
N LEU A 29 -4.05 -10.40 25.60
CA LEU A 29 -4.52 -11.54 24.80
C LEU A 29 -3.92 -12.86 25.32
N LYS A 30 -4.25 -13.25 26.55
CA LYS A 30 -3.70 -14.44 27.21
C LYS A 30 -3.92 -15.71 26.37
N ASP A 31 -2.91 -16.58 26.33
CA ASP A 31 -2.94 -17.86 25.61
C ASP A 31 -3.29 -17.76 24.12
N LEU A 32 -3.05 -16.60 23.47
CA LEU A 32 -3.37 -16.38 22.05
C LEU A 32 -2.86 -17.51 21.17
N ARG A 33 -1.60 -17.96 21.37
CA ARG A 33 -1.00 -19.05 20.60
C ARG A 33 -1.79 -20.36 20.65
N ARG A 34 -2.40 -20.69 21.80
CA ARG A 34 -3.15 -21.93 21.99
C ARG A 34 -4.47 -21.94 21.20
N HIS A 35 -4.94 -20.76 20.80
CA HIS A 35 -6.20 -20.58 20.10
C HIS A 35 -6.03 -20.30 18.60
N ILE A 36 -4.80 -20.31 18.08
CA ILE A 36 -4.54 -20.21 16.63
C ILE A 36 -4.90 -21.55 15.98
N VAL A 37 -5.98 -21.55 15.18
CA VAL A 37 -6.41 -22.72 14.40
C VAL A 37 -5.93 -22.65 12.95
N TYR A 38 -5.70 -21.44 12.45
CA TYR A 38 -5.23 -21.18 11.10
C TYR A 38 -4.35 -19.94 11.10
N GLU A 39 -3.32 -19.95 10.25
CA GLU A 39 -2.47 -18.81 10.02
C GLU A 39 -2.12 -18.72 8.54
N ASP A 40 -2.23 -17.51 7.99
CA ASP A 40 -1.76 -17.16 6.66
C ASP A 40 -0.81 -15.96 6.79
N ILE A 41 0.35 -16.04 6.14
CA ILE A 41 1.42 -15.04 6.27
C ILE A 41 1.65 -14.40 4.91
N TRP A 42 1.44 -13.09 4.84
CA TRP A 42 1.76 -12.30 3.67
C TRP A 42 3.00 -11.44 3.94
N THR A 43 4.00 -11.62 3.11
CA THR A 43 5.21 -10.82 3.06
C THR A 43 5.04 -9.66 2.05
N PRO A 44 5.97 -8.67 2.04
CA PRO A 44 5.99 -7.66 0.99
C PRO A 44 6.10 -8.25 -0.44
N HIS A 45 6.70 -9.43 -0.60
CA HIS A 45 6.76 -10.11 -1.90
C HIS A 45 5.39 -10.61 -2.35
N ASP A 46 4.57 -11.13 -1.44
CA ASP A 46 3.20 -11.55 -1.75
C ASP A 46 2.34 -10.35 -2.16
N ILE A 47 2.52 -9.20 -1.49
CA ILE A 47 1.83 -7.95 -1.83
C ILE A 47 2.27 -7.44 -3.21
N GLU A 48 3.57 -7.49 -3.52
CA GLU A 48 4.09 -7.12 -4.83
C GLU A 48 3.51 -8.00 -5.93
N ASN A 49 3.53 -9.32 -5.75
CA ASN A 49 3.05 -10.29 -6.73
C ASN A 49 1.52 -10.22 -6.92
N ASN A 50 0.76 -10.10 -5.82
CA ASN A 50 -0.70 -10.15 -5.88
C ASN A 50 -1.33 -8.83 -6.34
N TYR A 51 -0.69 -7.69 -6.05
CA TYR A 51 -1.25 -6.36 -6.33
C TYR A 51 -0.41 -5.52 -7.30
N ASN A 52 0.64 -6.08 -7.89
CA ASN A 52 1.63 -5.34 -8.71
C ASN A 52 2.13 -4.07 -8.00
N SER A 53 2.22 -4.14 -6.67
CA SER A 53 2.58 -3.00 -5.83
C SER A 53 4.09 -2.86 -5.80
N ASN A 54 4.60 -1.73 -6.28
CA ASN A 54 6.04 -1.45 -6.31
C ASN A 54 6.70 -1.71 -4.94
N LYS A 55 7.63 -2.67 -4.88
CA LYS A 55 8.32 -3.11 -3.66
C LYS A 55 7.39 -3.62 -2.55
N GLY A 56 6.18 -4.06 -2.89
CA GLY A 56 5.19 -4.51 -1.90
C GLY A 56 4.63 -3.39 -1.02
N ALA A 57 4.65 -2.13 -1.50
CA ALA A 57 4.19 -1.00 -0.71
C ALA A 57 2.65 -0.90 -0.64
N ILE A 58 2.09 -1.05 0.57
CA ILE A 58 0.63 -0.97 0.81
C ILE A 58 0.03 0.45 0.68
N TYR A 59 0.87 1.49 0.72
CA TYR A 59 0.43 2.89 0.62
C TYR A 59 1.10 3.64 -0.54
N GLY A 60 1.60 2.91 -1.54
CA GLY A 60 2.26 3.51 -2.70
C GLY A 60 3.54 4.27 -2.35
N VAL A 61 3.79 5.37 -3.04
CA VAL A 61 5.01 6.19 -2.85
C VAL A 61 5.00 6.85 -1.47
N VAL A 62 6.13 6.77 -0.77
CA VAL A 62 6.33 7.35 0.57
C VAL A 62 5.89 8.81 0.61
N SER A 63 4.88 9.13 1.41
CA SER A 63 4.37 10.49 1.64
C SER A 63 5.25 11.31 2.59
N ASN A 64 6.55 11.35 2.33
CA ASN A 64 7.50 12.10 3.15
C ASN A 64 7.88 13.40 2.44
N LYS A 65 7.34 14.52 2.93
CA LYS A 65 7.57 15.87 2.39
C LYS A 65 9.05 16.20 2.13
N ARG A 66 9.99 15.69 2.95
CA ARG A 66 11.43 15.91 2.77
C ARG A 66 12.03 15.04 1.65
N LYS A 67 11.51 13.82 1.44
CA LYS A 67 12.01 12.88 0.44
C LYS A 67 11.37 13.04 -0.93
N ASN A 68 10.08 13.38 -0.98
CA ASN A 68 9.33 13.48 -2.23
C ASN A 68 8.77 14.89 -2.49
N LYS A 69 9.18 15.92 -1.74
CA LYS A 69 8.62 17.29 -1.82
C LYS A 69 7.10 17.35 -1.62
N GLY A 70 6.48 16.30 -1.06
CA GLY A 70 5.04 16.15 -0.98
C GLY A 70 4.37 15.86 -2.34
N PHE A 71 5.15 15.57 -3.38
CA PHE A 71 4.62 15.29 -4.72
C PHE A 71 3.78 14.03 -4.69
N LYS A 72 2.52 14.23 -5.02
CA LYS A 72 1.56 13.20 -5.38
C LYS A 72 1.56 13.12 -6.91
N PHE A 73 1.58 11.92 -7.46
CA PHE A 73 1.56 11.72 -8.92
C PHE A 73 0.32 12.41 -9.52
N PRO A 74 0.44 13.12 -10.65
CA PRO A 74 -0.70 13.81 -11.28
C PRO A 74 -1.72 12.80 -11.81
N LYS A 75 -2.98 13.23 -11.92
CA LYS A 75 -4.08 12.39 -12.43
C LYS A 75 -4.15 12.28 -13.95
N LYS A 76 -3.42 13.13 -14.67
CA LYS A 76 -3.41 13.17 -16.13
C LYS A 76 -1.96 13.14 -16.62
N SER A 77 -1.74 12.43 -17.71
CA SER A 77 -0.44 12.40 -18.38
C SER A 77 -0.07 13.76 -18.96
N GLN A 78 1.20 14.13 -18.83
CA GLN A 78 1.76 15.30 -19.51
C GLN A 78 2.07 15.01 -20.99
N TYR A 79 2.13 13.74 -21.38
CA TYR A 79 2.54 13.30 -22.71
C TYR A 79 1.38 12.83 -23.58
N PHE A 80 0.28 12.35 -22.99
CA PHE A 80 -0.84 11.76 -23.70
C PHE A 80 -2.16 12.40 -23.26
N LYS A 81 -2.92 12.95 -24.21
CA LYS A 81 -4.13 13.74 -23.92
C LYS A 81 -5.26 12.93 -23.26
N ASN A 82 -5.35 11.64 -23.58
CA ASN A 82 -6.41 10.72 -23.16
C ASN A 82 -5.92 9.68 -22.13
N LEU A 83 -4.78 9.92 -21.47
CA LEU A 83 -4.25 9.04 -20.43
C LEU A 83 -4.41 9.66 -19.05
N TYR A 84 -5.09 8.92 -18.17
CA TYR A 84 -5.36 9.30 -16.80
C TYR A 84 -4.83 8.25 -15.82
N PHE A 85 -4.52 8.69 -14.60
CA PHE A 85 -4.01 7.84 -13.52
C PHE A 85 -4.94 7.93 -12.32
N VAL A 86 -5.27 6.79 -11.74
CA VAL A 86 -6.16 6.63 -10.58
C VAL A 86 -5.53 5.67 -9.58
N GLY A 87 -5.88 5.80 -8.30
CA GLY A 87 -5.54 4.83 -7.27
C GLY A 87 -4.70 5.41 -6.14
N GLY A 88 -4.24 4.53 -5.25
CA GLY A 88 -3.61 4.93 -3.98
C GLY A 88 -2.25 5.62 -4.11
N SER A 89 -1.58 5.41 -5.24
CA SER A 89 -0.30 6.06 -5.57
C SER A 89 -0.46 7.41 -6.27
N VAL A 90 -1.69 7.83 -6.55
CA VAL A 90 -2.05 9.08 -7.24
C VAL A 90 -2.72 10.03 -6.24
N ASN A 91 -2.61 11.35 -6.45
CA ASN A 91 -3.35 12.34 -5.65
C ASN A 91 -4.85 11.96 -5.62
N PRO A 92 -5.56 11.90 -4.47
CA PRO A 92 -5.26 12.41 -3.13
C PRO A 92 -4.37 11.52 -2.24
N GLY A 93 -4.11 10.28 -2.60
CA GLY A 93 -3.18 9.39 -1.90
C GLY A 93 -3.80 8.03 -1.60
N ALA A 94 -3.17 7.31 -0.69
CA ALA A 94 -3.53 5.94 -0.38
C ALA A 94 -4.61 5.84 0.72
N GLY A 95 -5.20 4.65 0.84
CA GLY A 95 -6.34 4.37 1.72
C GLY A 95 -7.68 4.41 0.97
N MET A 96 -8.62 3.54 1.36
CA MET A 96 -9.90 3.34 0.67
C MET A 96 -10.63 4.65 0.31
N PRO A 97 -10.81 5.61 1.24
CA PRO A 97 -11.50 6.87 0.90
C PRO A 97 -10.77 7.68 -0.17
N MET A 98 -9.43 7.69 -0.13
CA MET A 98 -8.62 8.48 -1.07
C MET A 98 -8.57 7.83 -2.45
N VAL A 99 -8.55 6.50 -2.53
CA VAL A 99 -8.66 5.75 -3.78
C VAL A 99 -10.00 6.02 -4.46
N THR A 100 -11.10 5.96 -3.71
CA THR A 100 -12.43 6.27 -4.24
C THR A 100 -12.51 7.71 -4.75
N LEU A 101 -12.02 8.67 -3.97
CA LEU A 101 -11.97 10.07 -4.37
C LEU A 101 -11.10 10.30 -5.61
N SER A 102 -9.97 9.58 -5.72
CA SER A 102 -9.12 9.59 -6.92
C SER A 102 -9.93 9.20 -8.16
N GLY A 103 -10.72 8.13 -8.07
CA GLY A 103 -11.56 7.64 -9.15
C GLY A 103 -12.65 8.63 -9.55
N MET A 104 -13.36 9.20 -8.58
CA MET A 104 -14.38 10.22 -8.83
C MET A 104 -13.80 11.42 -9.57
N GLN A 105 -12.64 11.93 -9.14
CA GLN A 105 -11.99 13.08 -9.76
C GLN A 105 -11.49 12.79 -11.18
N VAL A 106 -11.00 11.57 -11.44
CA VAL A 106 -10.62 11.17 -12.80
C VAL A 106 -11.86 11.04 -13.70
N ALA A 107 -12.94 10.44 -13.21
CA ALA A 107 -14.19 10.33 -13.95
C ALA A 107 -14.75 11.71 -14.33
N GLU A 108 -14.80 12.64 -13.38
CA GLU A 108 -15.20 14.03 -13.62
C GLU A 108 -14.30 14.72 -14.66
N ALA A 109 -12.98 14.52 -14.58
CA ALA A 109 -12.03 15.09 -15.53
C ALA A 109 -12.14 14.51 -16.97
N ILE A 110 -12.66 13.28 -17.11
CA ILE A 110 -12.97 12.67 -18.40
C ILE A 110 -14.27 13.27 -18.95
N ILE A 111 -15.35 13.26 -18.16
CA ILE A 111 -16.67 13.78 -18.56
C ILE A 111 -16.58 15.25 -18.99
N ASN A 112 -15.91 16.08 -18.19
CA ASN A 112 -15.75 17.51 -18.49
C ASN A 112 -14.75 17.78 -19.63
N GLY A 113 -13.80 16.87 -19.86
CA GLY A 113 -12.78 17.00 -20.91
C GLY A 113 -13.22 16.51 -22.29
N GLU A 114 -14.27 15.69 -22.37
CA GLU A 114 -14.91 15.25 -23.63
C GLU A 114 -15.96 16.25 -24.15
N SER A 115 -16.29 17.28 -23.36
CA SER A 115 -17.27 18.33 -23.71
C SER A 115 -16.63 19.56 -24.39
N SER A 116 -15.50 19.41 -25.09
CA SER A 116 -14.78 20.51 -25.77
C SER A 116 -14.38 20.15 -27.20
#